data_AF-D6X6K5-F1
#
_entry.id   AF-D6X6K5-F1
#
_cell.length_a   1.000
_cell.length_b   1.000
_cell.length_c   1.000
_cell.angle_alpha   90.00
_cell.angle_beta   90.00
_cell.angle_gamma   90.00
#
_symmetry.space_group_name_H-M   'P 1'
#
loop_
_entity.id
_entity.type
_entity.pdbx_description
1 polymer ?
#
loop_
_entity_poly.entity_id
_entity_poly.type
_entity_poly.pdbx_seq_one_letter_code
_entity_poly.pdbx_strand_id
1 'polypeptide(L)' 'MPFAVQAARLVDRVRPRLEEYGDLERVAAFLRRLDEHGCGAQRQRASWSRRSRPADVVDDLVVATAGTGPVSPA' A
#
# COMPACT_ATOMS: atom_id res chain seq x y z
N MET A 1 -5.68 12.44 -14.34
CA MET A 1 -4.44 12.97 -13.76
C MET A 1 -3.63 11.81 -13.19
N PRO A 2 -2.30 11.76 -13.39
CA PRO A 2 -1.44 10.75 -12.75
C PRO A 2 -1.58 10.77 -11.22
N PHE A 3 -1.36 9.62 -10.57
CA PHE A 3 -1.49 9.49 -9.11
C PHE A 3 -0.61 10.50 -8.36
N ALA A 4 0.69 10.58 -8.69
CA ALA A 4 1.63 11.53 -8.08
C ALA A 4 1.14 12.98 -8.08
N VAL A 5 0.50 13.43 -9.18
CA VAL A 5 -0.02 14.81 -9.30
C VAL A 5 -1.22 15.03 -8.36
N GLN A 6 -2.11 14.03 -8.24
CA GLN A 6 -3.25 14.12 -7.32
C GLN A 6 -2.79 14.07 -5.86
N ALA A 7 -1.84 13.19 -5.55
CA ALA A 7 -1.24 13.04 -4.23
C ALA A 7 -0.55 14.34 -3.78
N ALA A 8 0.24 14.97 -4.64
CA ALA A 8 0.89 16.25 -4.35
C ALA A 8 -0.13 17.36 -4.02
N ARG A 9 -1.17 17.50 -4.86
CA ARG A 9 -2.24 18.48 -4.62
C ARG A 9 -2.98 18.25 -3.31
N LEU A 10 -3.22 16.98 -2.96
CA LEU A 10 -3.85 16.64 -1.68
C LEU A 10 -2.95 17.04 -0.51
N VAL A 11 -1.66 16.66 -0.55
CA VAL A 11 -0.69 17.02 0.50
C VAL A 11 -0.60 18.52 0.66
N ASP A 12 -0.49 19.30 -0.42
CA ASP A 12 -0.44 20.76 -0.34
C ASP A 12 -1.70 21.35 0.30
N ARG A 13 -2.88 20.75 0.03
CA ARG A 13 -4.14 21.18 0.65
C ARG A 13 -4.17 20.92 2.16
N VAL A 14 -3.61 19.81 2.63
CA VAL A 14 -3.69 19.41 4.05
C VAL A 14 -2.41 19.72 4.85
N ARG A 15 -1.37 20.24 4.18
CA ARG A 15 -0.04 20.50 4.75
C ARG A 15 -0.05 21.19 6.11
N PRO A 16 -0.82 22.27 6.35
CA PRO A 16 -0.80 22.94 7.64
C PRO A 16 -1.19 22.03 8.81
N ARG A 17 -2.13 21.09 8.58
CA ARG A 17 -2.57 20.14 9.60
C ARG A 17 -1.59 18.98 9.76
N LEU A 18 -1.02 18.51 8.66
CA LEU A 18 0.04 17.50 8.72
C LEU A 18 1.28 18.02 9.45
N GLU A 19 1.62 19.30 9.30
CA GLU A 19 2.71 19.93 10.05
C GLU A 19 2.34 20.11 11.53
N GLU A 20 1.12 20.59 11.83
CA GLU A 20 0.59 20.74 13.20
C GLU A 20 0.67 19.44 14.00
N TYR A 21 0.36 18.30 13.39
CA TYR A 21 0.39 16.98 14.05
C TYR A 21 1.70 16.20 13.83
N GLY A 22 2.66 16.72 13.07
CA GLY A 22 3.93 16.05 12.78
C GLY A 22 3.85 14.86 11.82
N ASP A 23 2.78 14.77 11.02
CA ASP A 23 2.49 13.66 10.10
C ASP A 23 3.01 13.87 8.67
N LEU A 24 3.47 15.07 8.33
CA LEU A 24 3.82 15.44 6.95
C LEU A 24 4.80 14.45 6.29
N GLU A 25 5.92 14.18 6.96
CA GLU A 25 6.94 13.26 6.43
C GLU A 25 6.41 11.83 6.27
N ARG A 26 5.61 11.35 7.23
CA ARG A 26 5.02 10.00 7.18
C ARG A 26 4.07 9.85 6.00
N VAL A 27 3.20 10.84 5.78
CA VAL A 27 2.26 10.85 4.66
C VAL A 27 2.99 10.98 3.33
N ALA A 28 3.97 11.90 3.22
CA ALA A 28 4.75 12.08 2.00
C ALA A 28 5.55 10.82 1.63
N ALA A 29 6.18 10.18 2.61
CA ALA A 29 6.89 8.91 2.41
C ALA A 29 5.94 7.78 1.97
N PHE A 30 4.76 7.67 2.58
CA PHE A 30 3.76 6.69 2.19
C PHE A 30 3.30 6.87 0.74
N LEU A 31 2.98 8.10 0.34
CA LEU A 31 2.52 8.40 -1.02
C LEU A 31 3.60 8.18 -2.08
N ARG A 32 4.86 8.52 -1.79
CA ARG A 32 6.00 8.17 -2.67
C ARG A 32 6.13 6.66 -2.85
N ARG A 33 6.10 5.91 -1.75
CA ARG A 33 6.19 4.44 -1.81
C ARG A 33 5.03 3.85 -2.62
N LEU A 34 3.83 4.44 -2.53
CA LEU A 34 2.64 4.00 -3.28
C LEU A 34 2.77 4.27 -4.79
N ASP A 35 3.37 5.39 -5.19
CA ASP A 35 3.66 5.72 -6.59
C ASP A 35 4.71 4.76 -7.18
N GLU A 36 5.77 4.47 -6.42
CA GLU A 36 6.87 3.60 -6.84
C GLU A 36 6.49 2.12 -6.90
N HIS A 37 5.75 1.61 -5.90
CA HIS A 37 5.54 0.16 -5.71
C HIS A 37 4.10 -0.28 -5.99
N GLY A 38 3.20 0.67 -6.24
CA GLY A 38 1.78 0.39 -6.40
C GLY A 38 1.06 -0.02 -5.11
N CYS A 39 -0.26 -0.12 -5.21
CA CYS A 39 -1.16 -0.36 -4.09
C CYS A 39 -1.46 -1.85 -3.84
N GLY A 40 -2.11 -2.12 -2.70
CA GLY A 40 -2.56 -3.47 -2.35
C GLY A 40 -3.44 -4.10 -3.44
N ALA A 41 -4.36 -3.34 -4.03
CA ALA A 41 -5.23 -3.84 -5.10
C ALA A 41 -4.45 -4.24 -6.37
N GLN A 42 -3.36 -3.54 -6.71
CA GLN A 42 -2.49 -3.95 -7.82
C GLN A 42 -1.81 -5.29 -7.50
N ARG A 43 -1.30 -5.46 -6.29
CA ARG A 43 -0.70 -6.73 -5.84
C ARG A 43 -1.71 -7.88 -5.82
N GLN A 44 -2.91 -7.63 -5.31
CA GLN A 44 -3.99 -8.62 -5.29
C GLN A 44 -4.44 -9.03 -6.69
N ARG A 45 -4.55 -8.08 -7.64
CA ARG A 45 -4.85 -8.40 -9.05
C ARG A 45 -3.73 -9.20 -9.72
N ALA A 46 -2.46 -8.89 -9.41
CA ALA A 46 -1.33 -9.68 -9.90
C ALA A 46 -1.39 -11.12 -9.38
N SER A 47 -1.69 -11.29 -8.09
CA SER A 47 -1.90 -12.62 -7.49
C SER A 47 -3.05 -13.38 -8.17
N TRP A 48 -4.20 -12.73 -8.32
CA TRP A 48 -5.35 -13.30 -9.02
C TRP A 48 -5.01 -13.73 -10.45
N SER A 49 -4.27 -12.92 -11.21
CA SER A 49 -3.94 -13.25 -12.60
C SER A 49 -3.12 -14.53 -12.78
N ARG A 50 -2.49 -15.06 -11.72
CA ARG A 50 -1.71 -16.30 -11.80
C ARG A 50 -2.58 -17.52 -12.05
N ARG A 51 -3.62 -17.73 -11.25
CA ARG A 51 -4.50 -18.92 -11.34
C ARG A 51 -5.99 -18.63 -11.19
N SER A 52 -6.37 -17.37 -11.03
CA SER A 52 -7.74 -16.92 -10.78
C SER A 52 -8.40 -17.60 -9.56
N ARG A 53 -7.62 -17.78 -8.49
CA ARG A 53 -8.10 -18.38 -7.23
C ARG A 53 -8.04 -17.35 -6.10
N PRO A 54 -9.11 -17.19 -5.31
CA PRO A 54 -9.08 -16.30 -4.15
C PRO A 54 -7.99 -16.68 -3.14
N ALA A 55 -7.71 -17.97 -2.99
CA ALA A 55 -6.68 -18.49 -2.08
C ALA A 55 -5.29 -17.90 -2.35
N ASP A 56 -4.91 -17.71 -3.62
CA ASP A 56 -3.60 -17.16 -3.97
C ASP A 56 -3.41 -15.74 -3.43
N VAL A 57 -4.50 -14.95 -3.45
CA VAL A 57 -4.51 -13.59 -2.93
C VAL A 57 -4.34 -13.60 -1.41
N VAL A 58 -5.02 -14.54 -0.72
CA VAL A 58 -4.96 -14.68 0.73
C VAL A 58 -3.57 -15.17 1.16
N ASP A 59 -3.00 -16.16 0.49
CA ASP A 59 -1.66 -16.69 0.78
C ASP A 59 -0.60 -15.58 0.68
N ASP A 60 -0.65 -14.77 -0.38
CA ASP A 60 0.26 -13.62 -0.52
C ASP A 60 0.04 -12.54 0.56
N LEU A 61 -1.20 -12.32 0.99
CA LEU A 61 -1.50 -11.37 2.07
C LEU A 61 -0.98 -11.86 3.41
N VAL A 62 -1.09 -13.16 3.72
CA VAL A 62 -0.54 -13.77 4.92
C VAL A 62 0.98 -13.55 4.95
N VAL A 63 1.68 -13.88 3.86
CA VAL A 63 3.13 -13.67 3.76
C VAL A 63 3.50 -12.19 3.95
N ALA A 64 2.73 -11.27 3.37
CA ALA A 64 3.02 -9.84 3.43
C ALA A 64 2.73 -9.18 4.79
N THR A 65 1.92 -9.79 5.66
CA THR A 65 1.44 -9.15 6.89
C THR A 65 1.79 -9.88 8.17
N ALA A 66 1.86 -11.22 8.16
CA ALA A 66 2.21 -12.01 9.34
C ALA A 66 3.71 -11.92 9.69
N GLY A 67 4.54 -11.39 8.78
CA GLY A 67 5.99 -11.57 8.83
C GLY A 67 6.34 -13.05 8.61
N THR A 68 7.54 -13.35 8.14
CA THR A 68 8.01 -14.73 8.03
C THR A 68 8.20 -15.36 9.41
N GLY A 69 7.11 -15.85 10.01
CA GLY A 69 7.07 -16.85 11.06
C GLY A 69 6.33 -18.08 10.52
N PRO A 70 6.72 -19.30 10.90
CA PRO A 70 6.12 -20.51 10.34
C PRO A 70 4.62 -20.53 10.65
N VAL A 71 3.80 -20.68 9.60
CA VAL A 71 2.38 -21.03 9.77
C VAL A 71 2.36 -22.47 10.26
N SER A 72 2.15 -22.66 11.57
CA SER A 72 1.94 -23.99 12.14
C SER A 72 0.60 -24.51 11.62
N PRO A 73 0.56 -25.68 10.95
CA PRO A 73 -0.71 -26.27 10.53
C PRO A 73 -1.49 -26.75 11.76
N ALA A 74 -2.77 -26.42 11.79
CA ALA A 74 -3.75 -26.97 12.72
C ALA A 74 -4.03 -28.45 12.42
#